data_AF-A0A2V7PPG6-F1
#
_entry.id   AF-A0A2V7PPG6-F1
#
_cell.length_a   1.000
_cell.length_b   1.000
_cell.length_c   1.000
_cell.angle_alpha   90.00
_cell.angle_beta   90.00
_cell.angle_gamma   90.00
#
_symmetry.space_group_name_H-M   'P 1'
#
loop_
_entity.id
_entity.type
_entity.pdbx_description
1 polymer ?
#
loop_
_entity_poly.entity_id
_entity_poly.type
_entity_poly.pdbx_seq_one_letter_code
_entity_poly.pdbx_strand_id
1 'polypeptide(L)'
;GLITPPETFLVPNFNVAHLPWLKRLDLRITKTVRTGGHDWSLYVDARNILNFSNQLAAFVETGDTANPLFKLLAVGDPTLPAGSREYAALWDEASNASALAPDKTVDLSGCAGWGSPLNCVALTRVERRFGDGNQQFTLPEQQRAFDAYYRDFFGAWRFYAPGRTIRIGMELEL
;
A
#
# COMPACT_ATOMS: atom_id res chain seq x y z
N GLY A 1 34.92 -28.22 -19.02
CA GLY A 1 34.21 -28.39 -17.74
C GLY A 1 33.05 -27.44 -17.75
N LEU A 2 31.83 -27.98 -17.80
CA LEU A 2 30.59 -27.19 -17.75
C LEU A 2 30.36 -26.81 -16.29
N ILE A 3 30.38 -25.51 -15.99
CA ILE A 3 29.96 -24.97 -14.70
C ILE A 3 28.43 -24.97 -14.75
N THR A 4 27.80 -25.91 -14.07
CA THR A 4 26.37 -25.84 -13.78
C THR A 4 26.16 -24.73 -12.74
N PRO A 5 25.31 -23.73 -13.00
CA PRO A 5 24.94 -22.77 -11.97
C PRO A 5 24.19 -23.51 -10.85
N PRO A 6 24.34 -23.10 -9.57
CA PRO A 6 23.63 -23.73 -8.47
C PRO A 6 22.11 -23.61 -8.70
N GLU A 7 21.40 -24.74 -8.62
CA GLU A 7 19.95 -24.91 -8.82
C GLU A 7 19.10 -24.27 -7.71
N THR A 8 19.38 -23.02 -7.32
CA THR A 8 18.61 -22.29 -6.30
C THR A 8 17.94 -21.04 -6.86
N PHE A 9 18.06 -20.77 -8.16
CA PHE A 9 17.51 -19.54 -8.76
C PHE A 9 16.12 -19.69 -9.41
N LEU A 10 15.58 -20.89 -9.65
CA LEU A 10 14.32 -21.02 -10.41
C LEU A 10 13.49 -22.19 -9.91
N VAL A 11 12.70 -21.95 -8.86
CA VAL A 11 11.31 -22.38 -8.63
C VAL A 11 11.04 -22.03 -7.16
N PRO A 12 10.22 -21.01 -6.85
CA PRO A 12 9.75 -20.84 -5.49
C PRO A 12 8.99 -22.12 -5.12
N ASN A 13 9.35 -22.73 -3.98
CA ASN A 13 8.57 -23.83 -3.43
C ASN A 13 7.14 -23.32 -3.25
N PHE A 14 6.20 -23.79 -4.08
CA PHE A 14 4.79 -23.39 -4.03
C PHE A 14 4.18 -23.90 -2.72
N ASN A 15 4.39 -23.16 -1.64
CA ASN A 15 3.94 -23.55 -0.31
C ASN A 15 2.62 -22.86 0.01
N VAL A 16 1.57 -23.20 -0.74
CA VAL A 16 0.20 -22.84 -0.38
C VAL A 16 -0.64 -24.09 -0.31
N ALA A 17 -0.22 -25.06 0.51
CA ALA A 17 -1.02 -26.27 0.70
C ALA A 17 -2.37 -25.90 1.34
N HIS A 18 -2.39 -25.04 2.37
CA HIS A 18 -3.62 -24.57 3.00
C HIS A 18 -3.44 -23.20 3.67
N LEU A 19 -4.40 -22.29 3.49
CA LEU A 19 -4.51 -21.08 4.31
C LEU A 19 -5.07 -21.41 5.70
N PRO A 20 -4.78 -20.58 6.73
CA PRO A 20 -5.42 -20.72 8.03
C PRO A 20 -6.95 -20.67 7.92
N TRP A 21 -7.63 -21.27 8.90
CA TRP A 21 -9.10 -21.26 8.93
C TRP A 21 -9.65 -19.85 9.08
N LEU A 22 -10.70 -19.57 8.30
CA LEU A 22 -11.49 -18.35 8.44
C LEU A 22 -12.35 -18.42 9.70
N LYS A 23 -12.17 -17.46 10.60
CA LYS A 23 -12.89 -17.30 11.85
C LYS A 23 -13.63 -15.98 11.83
N ARG A 24 -14.95 -15.99 11.96
CA ARG A 24 -15.75 -14.77 12.07
C ARG A 24 -16.97 -15.00 12.96
N LEU A 25 -17.24 -14.03 13.82
CA LEU A 25 -18.46 -13.95 14.61
C LEU A 25 -19.14 -12.63 14.29
N ASP A 26 -20.34 -12.70 13.72
CA ASP A 26 -21.16 -11.55 13.35
C ASP A 26 -22.43 -11.52 14.21
N LEU A 27 -22.89 -10.33 14.56
CA LEU A 27 -24.07 -10.10 15.37
C LEU A 27 -24.90 -8.99 14.76
N ARG A 28 -26.19 -9.27 14.51
CA ARG A 28 -27.18 -8.25 14.16
C ARG A 28 -28.30 -8.26 15.17
N ILE A 29 -28.57 -7.10 15.77
CA ILE A 29 -29.71 -6.89 16.66
C ILE A 29 -30.60 -5.84 15.99
N THR A 30 -31.88 -6.17 15.84
CA THR A 30 -32.90 -5.23 15.36
C THR A 30 -34.00 -5.13 16.41
N LYS A 31 -34.45 -3.90 16.68
CA LYS A 31 -35.58 -3.62 17.57
C LYS A 31 -36.54 -2.68 16.87
N THR A 32 -37.77 -3.13 16.70
CA THR A 32 -38.86 -2.28 16.22
C THR A 32 -39.64 -1.74 17.41
N VAL A 33 -39.91 -0.44 17.40
CA VAL A 33 -40.71 0.26 18.41
C VAL A 33 -41.80 1.05 17.70
N ARG A 34 -43.05 0.83 18.12
CA ARG A 34 -44.19 1.60 17.65
C ARG A 34 -44.40 2.78 18.59
N THR A 35 -44.31 4.00 18.07
CA THR A 35 -44.54 5.23 18.84
C THR A 35 -45.12 6.33 17.94
N GLY A 36 -46.12 7.06 18.44
CA GLY A 36 -46.73 8.18 17.71
C GLY A 36 -47.45 7.80 16.42
N GLY A 37 -47.96 6.58 16.29
CA GLY A 37 -48.61 6.09 15.06
C GLY A 37 -47.64 5.62 13.98
N HIS A 38 -46.33 5.71 14.22
CA HIS A 38 -45.28 5.28 13.32
C HIS A 38 -44.51 4.07 13.85
N ASP A 39 -43.94 3.29 12.92
CA ASP A 39 -43.06 2.18 13.25
C ASP A 39 -41.61 2.57 13.02
N TRP A 40 -40.81 2.49 14.07
CA TRP A 40 -39.38 2.78 14.04
C TRP A 40 -38.59 1.49 14.20
N SER A 41 -37.66 1.20 13.30
CA SER A 41 -36.77 0.06 13.38
C SER A 41 -35.34 0.52 13.63
N LEU A 42 -34.79 0.22 14.81
CA LEU A 42 -33.38 0.45 15.15
C LEU A 42 -32.60 -0.84 14.92
N TYR A 43 -31.43 -0.77 14.28
CA TYR A 43 -30.54 -1.91 14.12
C TYR A 43 -29.09 -1.59 14.46
N VAL A 44 -28.40 -2.62 14.97
CA VAL A 44 -26.95 -2.67 15.17
C VAL A 44 -26.43 -3.90 14.41
N ASP A 45 -25.56 -3.70 13.43
CA ASP A 45 -24.85 -4.76 12.67
C ASP A 45 -23.35 -4.69 13.04
N ALA A 46 -22.89 -5.67 13.81
CA ALA A 46 -21.51 -5.80 14.22
C ALA A 46 -20.89 -7.03 13.55
N ARG A 47 -19.93 -6.81 12.66
CA ARG A 47 -19.21 -7.85 11.90
C ARG A 47 -17.82 -8.08 12.48
N ASN A 48 -17.41 -9.34 12.51
CA ASN A 48 -16.14 -9.78 13.09
C ASN A 48 -15.93 -9.19 14.51
N ILE A 49 -16.89 -9.40 15.41
CA ILE A 49 -16.93 -8.73 16.72
C ILE A 49 -15.70 -9.03 17.59
N LEU A 50 -15.09 -10.21 17.38
CA LEU A 50 -13.86 -10.65 18.04
C LEU A 50 -12.58 -10.17 17.34
N ASN A 51 -12.70 -9.41 16.24
CA ASN A 51 -11.62 -8.83 15.46
C ASN A 51 -10.54 -9.85 15.02
N PHE A 52 -10.97 -11.03 14.56
CA PHE A 52 -10.05 -12.02 14.02
C PHE A 52 -9.39 -11.50 12.74
N SER A 53 -8.07 -11.68 12.63
CA SER A 53 -7.33 -11.44 11.39
C SER A 53 -7.40 -12.68 10.52
N ASN A 54 -8.12 -12.60 9.41
CA ASN A 54 -8.34 -13.72 8.49
C ASN A 54 -7.55 -13.50 7.21
N GLN A 55 -6.52 -14.31 6.98
CA GLN A 55 -5.75 -14.29 5.75
C GLN A 55 -6.50 -15.08 4.65
N LEU A 56 -6.88 -14.41 3.58
CA LEU A 56 -7.64 -14.93 2.45
C LEU A 56 -6.77 -15.31 1.25
N ALA A 57 -5.55 -14.79 1.19
CA ALA A 57 -4.60 -15.06 0.11
C ALA A 57 -3.16 -14.85 0.58
N ALA A 58 -2.21 -15.24 -0.27
CA ALA A 58 -0.78 -15.02 -0.07
C ALA A 58 -0.12 -14.87 -1.45
N PHE A 59 1.09 -14.30 -1.49
CA PHE A 59 1.94 -14.40 -2.67
C PHE A 59 2.33 -15.85 -2.88
N VAL A 60 2.21 -16.31 -4.12
CA VAL A 60 2.47 -17.71 -4.46
C VAL A 60 3.97 -18.03 -4.34
N GLU A 61 4.81 -17.03 -4.57
CA GLU A 61 6.27 -17.14 -4.51
C GLU A 61 6.80 -17.24 -3.08
N THR A 62 6.12 -16.63 -2.10
CA THR A 62 6.60 -16.58 -0.71
C THR A 62 5.73 -17.36 0.27
N GLY A 63 4.49 -17.69 -0.10
CA GLY A 63 3.49 -18.20 0.84
C GLY A 63 3.08 -17.19 1.91
N ASP A 64 3.50 -15.92 1.78
CA ASP A 64 3.31 -14.85 2.76
C ASP A 64 2.56 -13.67 2.13
N THR A 65 2.10 -12.75 2.97
CA THR A 65 1.50 -11.46 2.59
C THR A 65 2.54 -10.41 2.20
N ALA A 66 3.82 -10.72 2.37
CA ALA A 66 4.94 -9.91 1.94
C ALA A 66 5.75 -10.61 0.84
N ASN A 67 6.19 -9.84 -0.15
CA ASN A 67 7.09 -10.29 -1.19
C ASN A 67 8.14 -9.19 -1.48
N PRO A 68 9.32 -9.26 -0.83
CA PRO A 68 10.39 -8.29 -1.01
C PRO A 68 10.88 -8.19 -2.46
N LEU A 69 10.91 -9.30 -3.19
CA LEU A 69 11.30 -9.31 -4.60
C LEU A 69 10.25 -8.58 -5.46
N PHE A 70 8.96 -8.79 -5.19
CA PHE A 70 7.91 -8.03 -5.86
C PHE A 70 7.99 -6.54 -5.56
N LYS A 71 8.29 -6.14 -4.32
CA LYS A 71 8.55 -4.73 -3.97
C LYS A 71 9.72 -4.16 -4.78
N LEU A 72 10.82 -4.89 -4.84
CA LEU A 72 12.01 -4.52 -5.61
C LEU A 72 11.69 -4.35 -7.10
N LEU A 73 10.87 -5.24 -7.68
CA LEU A 73 10.49 -5.17 -9.09
C LEU A 73 9.45 -4.09 -9.39
N ALA A 74 8.59 -3.76 -8.43
CA ALA A 74 7.55 -2.74 -8.58
C ALA A 74 8.07 -1.31 -8.37
N VAL A 75 8.95 -1.11 -7.39
CA VAL A 75 9.45 0.22 -7.00
C VAL A 75 10.90 0.44 -7.42
N GLY A 76 11.74 -0.60 -7.35
CA GLY A 76 13.17 -0.52 -7.62
C GLY A 76 14.04 -0.54 -6.36
N ASP A 77 15.36 -0.67 -6.58
CA ASP A 77 16.37 -0.62 -5.53
C ASP A 77 16.93 0.81 -5.39
N PRO A 78 16.76 1.50 -4.24
CA PRO A 78 17.30 2.85 -4.01
C PRO A 78 18.83 2.89 -3.97
N THR A 79 19.52 1.75 -3.87
CA THR A 79 21.00 1.70 -3.84
C THR A 79 21.61 1.63 -5.24
N LEU A 80 20.88 1.13 -6.24
CA LEU A 80 21.39 0.90 -7.59
C LEU A 80 21.05 2.06 -8.55
N PRO A 81 21.98 2.50 -9.43
CA PRO A 81 21.68 3.46 -10.49
C PRO A 81 20.85 2.87 -11.63
N ALA A 82 21.07 1.60 -11.98
CA ALA A 82 20.39 0.89 -13.07
C ALA A 82 19.55 -0.26 -12.50
N GLY A 83 18.25 -0.30 -12.85
CA GLY A 83 17.29 -1.28 -12.32
C GLY A 83 16.32 -0.72 -11.26
N SER A 84 16.43 0.56 -10.92
CA SER A 84 15.66 1.18 -9.84
C SER A 84 14.25 1.66 -10.24
N ARG A 85 13.71 1.22 -11.38
CA ARG A 85 12.28 1.38 -11.78
C ARG A 85 11.73 2.79 -11.53
N GLU A 86 10.92 2.99 -10.49
CA GLU A 86 10.31 4.28 -10.17
C GLU A 86 11.33 5.29 -9.64
N TYR A 87 12.35 4.83 -8.90
CA TYR A 87 13.48 5.67 -8.54
C TYR A 87 14.27 6.12 -9.77
N ALA A 88 14.52 5.22 -10.73
CA ALA A 88 15.25 5.57 -11.95
C ALA A 88 14.48 6.64 -12.73
N ALA A 89 13.17 6.47 -12.91
CA ALA A 89 12.33 7.45 -13.57
C ALA A 89 12.36 8.83 -12.88
N LEU A 90 12.26 8.85 -11.54
CA LEU A 90 12.37 10.08 -10.76
C LEU A 90 13.74 10.75 -10.93
N TRP A 91 14.83 9.97 -10.80
CA TRP A 91 16.18 10.50 -10.88
C TRP A 91 16.55 10.94 -12.30
N ASP A 92 16.10 10.24 -13.33
CA ASP A 92 16.31 10.62 -14.72
C ASP A 92 15.62 11.95 -15.03
N GLU A 93 14.36 12.13 -14.60
CA GLU A 93 13.65 13.41 -14.77
C GLU A 93 14.31 14.54 -13.98
N ALA A 94 14.67 14.29 -12.71
CA ALA A 94 15.35 15.28 -11.86
C ALA A 94 16.74 15.63 -12.41
N SER A 95 17.49 14.66 -12.93
CA SER A 95 18.80 14.87 -13.55
C SER A 95 18.69 15.74 -14.80
N ASN A 96 17.72 15.46 -15.67
CA ASN A 96 17.43 16.29 -16.85
C ASN A 96 17.01 17.72 -16.47
N ALA A 97 16.36 17.90 -15.32
CA ALA A 97 16.00 19.20 -14.77
C ALA A 97 17.14 19.90 -14.02
N SER A 98 18.34 19.31 -13.95
CA SER A 98 19.46 19.78 -13.11
C SER A 98 19.10 19.91 -11.63
N ALA A 99 18.17 19.08 -11.16
CA ALA A 99 17.61 19.08 -9.82
C ALA A 99 18.06 17.86 -8.99
N LEU A 100 18.87 16.96 -9.54
CA LEU A 100 19.38 15.77 -8.83
C LEU A 100 20.77 16.02 -8.24
N ALA A 101 20.89 15.92 -6.93
CA ALA A 101 22.16 15.97 -6.21
C ALA A 101 22.88 14.60 -6.18
N PRO A 102 24.20 14.54 -5.93
CA PRO A 102 24.97 13.29 -5.90
C PRO A 102 24.51 12.27 -4.84
N ASP A 103 23.92 12.74 -3.75
CA ASP A 103 23.33 11.92 -2.68
C ASP A 103 21.91 11.43 -3.01
N LYS A 104 21.45 11.67 -4.24
CA LYS A 104 20.11 11.38 -4.77
C LYS A 104 19.01 12.26 -4.19
N THR A 105 19.35 13.35 -3.49
CA THR A 105 18.35 14.36 -3.11
C THR A 105 17.85 15.08 -4.36
N VAL A 106 16.52 15.27 -4.44
CA VAL A 106 15.85 15.96 -5.55
C VAL A 106 15.41 17.34 -5.08
N ASP A 107 15.96 18.38 -5.70
CA ASP A 107 15.58 19.78 -5.45
C ASP A 107 14.24 20.12 -6.13
N LEU A 108 13.26 20.50 -5.33
CA LEU A 108 11.91 20.85 -5.77
C LEU A 108 11.63 22.36 -5.65
N SER A 109 12.65 23.18 -5.43
CA SER A 109 12.51 24.64 -5.34
C SER A 109 12.19 25.29 -6.69
N GLY A 110 12.58 24.67 -7.81
CA GLY A 110 12.38 25.17 -9.17
C GLY A 110 11.78 24.13 -10.13
N CYS A 111 10.61 24.42 -10.69
CA CYS A 111 9.89 23.48 -11.56
C CYS A 111 10.03 23.75 -13.07
N ALA A 112 10.71 24.82 -13.48
CA ALA A 112 10.76 25.25 -14.88
C ALA A 112 11.57 24.30 -15.79
N GLY A 113 12.60 23.63 -15.23
CA GLY A 113 13.46 22.69 -15.97
C GLY A 113 12.92 21.27 -16.07
N TRP A 114 11.77 20.98 -15.44
CA TRP A 114 11.19 19.64 -15.41
C TRP A 114 10.47 19.33 -16.73
N GLY A 115 10.53 18.07 -17.17
CA GLY A 115 9.83 17.61 -18.37
C GLY A 115 8.33 17.90 -18.33
N SER A 116 7.75 17.85 -17.13
CA SER A 116 6.45 18.43 -16.81
C SER A 116 6.53 19.24 -15.51
N PRO A 117 6.22 20.55 -15.51
CA PRO A 117 6.14 21.33 -14.28
C PRO A 117 5.15 20.75 -13.25
N LEU A 118 4.14 20.01 -13.72
CA LEU A 118 3.18 19.32 -12.85
C LEU A 118 3.84 18.21 -12.02
N ASN A 119 4.85 17.52 -12.54
CA ASN A 119 5.56 16.45 -11.82
C ASN A 119 6.31 17.05 -10.62
N CYS A 120 7.06 18.13 -10.84
CA CYS A 120 7.73 18.87 -9.77
C CYS A 120 6.73 19.37 -8.71
N VAL A 121 5.64 20.03 -9.12
CA VAL A 121 4.62 20.52 -8.18
C VAL A 121 3.96 19.37 -7.42
N ALA A 122 3.71 18.24 -8.07
CA ALA A 122 3.19 17.05 -7.39
C ALA A 122 4.20 16.53 -6.35
N LEU A 123 5.48 16.45 -6.70
CA LEU A 123 6.54 16.03 -5.79
C LEU A 123 6.68 16.98 -4.60
N THR A 124 6.47 18.30 -4.74
CA THR A 124 6.47 19.21 -3.56
C THR A 124 5.41 18.84 -2.52
N ARG A 125 4.27 18.29 -2.97
CA ARG A 125 3.21 17.83 -2.05
C ARG A 125 3.58 16.48 -1.42
N VAL A 126 4.26 15.62 -2.17
CA VAL A 126 4.77 14.34 -1.68
C VAL A 126 5.84 14.59 -0.62
N GLU A 127 6.80 15.47 -0.91
CA GLU A 127 7.85 15.91 0.02
C GLU A 127 7.22 16.47 1.31
N ARG A 128 6.27 17.41 1.23
CA ARG A 128 5.55 17.90 2.43
C ARG A 128 4.81 16.82 3.23
N ARG A 129 4.39 15.72 2.60
CA ARG A 129 3.64 14.63 3.26
C ARG A 129 4.55 13.58 3.88
N PHE A 130 5.68 13.28 3.25
CA PHE A 130 6.58 12.18 3.64
C PHE A 130 7.97 12.67 4.11
N GLY A 131 8.24 13.96 4.00
CA GLY A 131 9.43 14.68 4.44
C GLY A 131 9.11 15.79 5.43
N ASP A 132 9.87 16.87 5.38
CA ASP A 132 9.83 17.98 6.35
C ASP A 132 9.34 19.32 5.77
N GLY A 133 9.04 19.37 4.47
CA GLY A 133 8.53 20.53 3.75
C GLY A 133 9.60 21.50 3.26
N ASN A 134 10.89 21.13 3.30
CA ASN A 134 12.01 21.99 2.94
C ASN A 134 12.29 22.07 1.42
N GLN A 135 11.46 21.41 0.59
CA GLN A 135 11.62 21.30 -0.87
C GLN A 135 12.88 20.54 -1.33
N GLN A 136 13.56 19.81 -0.44
CA GLN A 136 14.64 18.89 -0.74
C GLN A 136 14.12 17.48 -0.51
N PHE A 137 13.74 16.79 -1.57
CA PHE A 137 13.19 15.44 -1.46
C PHE A 137 14.33 14.42 -1.38
N THR A 138 14.78 14.16 -0.16
CA THR A 138 15.94 13.32 0.15
C THR A 138 15.67 11.84 -0.13
N LEU A 139 16.73 11.03 -0.28
CA LEU A 139 16.57 9.59 -0.51
C LEU A 139 15.73 8.87 0.58
N PRO A 140 15.90 9.15 1.90
CA PRO A 140 15.03 8.57 2.93
C PRO A 140 13.56 8.98 2.79
N GLU A 141 13.28 10.18 2.29
CA GLU A 141 11.90 10.65 2.05
C GLU A 141 11.29 9.97 0.83
N GLN A 142 12.07 9.83 -0.24
CA GLN A 142 11.69 9.05 -1.41
C GLN A 142 11.35 7.62 -1.00
N GLN A 143 12.16 6.99 -0.15
CA GLN A 143 11.89 5.66 0.39
C GLN A 143 10.55 5.61 1.15
N ARG A 144 10.26 6.58 2.01
CA ARG A 144 8.97 6.62 2.73
C ARG A 144 7.78 6.80 1.79
N ALA A 145 7.91 7.67 0.79
CA ALA A 145 6.86 7.91 -0.20
C ALA A 145 6.60 6.68 -1.07
N PHE A 146 7.65 6.05 -1.60
CA PHE A 146 7.52 4.85 -2.42
C PHE A 146 7.08 3.63 -1.61
N ASP A 147 7.48 3.51 -0.35
CA ASP A 147 6.98 2.47 0.55
C ASP A 147 5.49 2.65 0.85
N ALA A 148 5.04 3.90 0.99
CA ALA A 148 3.62 4.20 1.13
C ALA A 148 2.85 3.86 -0.14
N TYR A 149 3.35 4.25 -1.32
CA TYR A 149 2.78 3.85 -2.62
C TYR A 149 2.66 2.31 -2.72
N TYR A 150 3.74 1.59 -2.43
CA TYR A 150 3.73 0.14 -2.47
C TYR A 150 2.73 -0.44 -1.46
N ARG A 151 2.63 0.08 -0.24
CA ARG A 151 1.66 -0.42 0.75
C ARG A 151 0.21 -0.13 0.35
N ASP A 152 -0.06 1.00 -0.28
CA ASP A 152 -1.42 1.38 -0.65
C ASP A 152 -1.93 0.53 -1.82
N PHE A 153 -1.12 0.32 -2.86
CA PHE A 153 -1.51 -0.48 -4.03
C PHE A 153 -1.25 -1.98 -3.87
N PHE A 154 -0.17 -2.32 -3.16
CA PHE A 154 0.38 -3.66 -3.09
C PHE A 154 0.58 -4.19 -1.67
N GLY A 155 0.14 -3.46 -0.65
CA GLY A 155 0.36 -3.85 0.74
C GLY A 155 -0.41 -5.09 1.16
N ALA A 156 -0.09 -5.55 2.37
CA ALA A 156 -0.61 -6.80 2.90
C ALA A 156 -2.14 -6.79 3.13
N TRP A 157 -2.74 -5.60 3.29
CA TRP A 157 -4.15 -5.43 3.62
C TRP A 157 -5.10 -6.16 2.66
N ARG A 158 -4.75 -6.27 1.37
CA ARG A 158 -5.55 -6.96 0.35
C ARG A 158 -5.59 -8.48 0.52
N PHE A 159 -4.67 -9.04 1.29
CA PHE A 159 -4.65 -10.46 1.62
C PHE A 159 -5.53 -10.80 2.82
N TYR A 160 -6.10 -9.81 3.51
CA TYR A 160 -6.92 -10.04 4.70
C TYR A 160 -8.39 -9.75 4.45
N ALA A 161 -9.26 -10.51 5.11
CA ALA A 161 -10.68 -10.19 5.17
C ALA A 161 -10.90 -8.87 5.93
N PRO A 162 -12.06 -8.20 5.73
CA PRO A 162 -12.41 -7.02 6.51
C PRO A 162 -12.27 -7.23 8.02
N GLY A 163 -11.67 -6.26 8.69
CA GLY A 163 -11.60 -6.20 10.15
C GLY A 163 -12.96 -5.97 10.80
N ARG A 164 -12.98 -5.77 12.12
CA ARG A 164 -14.20 -5.46 12.87
C ARG A 164 -14.89 -4.22 12.31
N THR A 165 -16.18 -4.34 12.01
CA THR A 165 -17.03 -3.22 11.55
C THR A 165 -18.30 -3.18 12.38
N ILE A 166 -18.69 -2.02 12.90
CA ILE A 166 -19.94 -1.83 13.63
C ILE A 166 -20.74 -0.74 12.91
N ARG A 167 -22.00 -1.05 12.57
CA ARG A 167 -22.94 -0.14 11.93
C ARG A 167 -24.19 -0.03 12.79
N ILE A 168 -24.66 1.20 12.95
CA ILE A 168 -25.90 1.51 13.66
C ILE A 168 -26.78 2.26 12.68
N GLY A 169 -28.05 1.88 12.59
CA GLY A 169 -28.99 2.57 11.73
C GLY A 169 -30.41 2.50 12.27
N MET A 170 -31.26 3.35 11.70
CA MET A 170 -32.65 3.52 12.06
C MET A 170 -33.48 3.70 10.79
N GLU A 171 -34.67 3.13 10.79
CA GLU A 171 -35.65 3.21 9.71
C GLU A 171 -37.00 3.65 10.28
N LEU A 172 -37.72 4.48 9.54
CA LEU A 172 -39.05 4.97 9.87
C LEU A 172 -40.02 4.54 8.78
N GLU A 173 -41.04 3.78 9.16
CA GLU A 173 -42.16 3.46 8.29
C GLU A 173 -43.31 4.44 8.59
N LEU A 174 -43.70 5.20 7.56
CA LEU A 174 -44.75 6.23 7.60
C LEU A 174 -46.11 5.66 7.19
#